data_AF-A0A101L4J7-F1
#
_entry.id   AF-A0A101L4J7-F1
#
_cell.length_a   1.000
_cell.length_b   1.000
_cell.length_c   1.000
_cell.angle_alpha   90.00
_cell.angle_beta   90.00
_cell.angle_gamma   90.00
#
_symmetry.space_group_name_H-M   'P 1'
#
loop_
_entity.id
_entity.type
_entity.pdbx_description
1 polymer ?
#
loop_
_entity_poly.entity_id
_entity_poly.type
_entity_poly.pdbx_seq_one_letter_code
_entity_poly.pdbx_strand_id
1 'polypeptide(L)'
;MLHFTSANSAAHRPSPRDVARLEELLDDDVWAFSNCRVDAPGRPVAEVDWLFYNVRNGTLMVSEWKGFPQRVALATDTGTPWLLDGGLALPNPIEQVSRQLDAVRAALRGSILPQHFPAFDPLQLRIMQSVYSPQVDQNTTIERIRWGKVYGDLPELAAVIANSASRSPLFLPDAGARLALATALCALFRTTFPPEAETKLRVPPKGGDTDVVRRISAIHRQIAALHAELADLVVTAAGADTRTARPPAAGTAPQAAVKDPPVKVVTAKAAPAAPAKAPSLSEHQRMNAHLTRRFQGVNGSAAAATKALETAWRSALGDTQLHEESGISVSLFGAVGTPLVKQHHGSLPKVLGMPLRKWCVLQAKPPDCTRRTFPASPRTCGCAERRRDRRPGRQRPERRSPTAP
;
A
#
# COMPACT_ATOMS: atom_id res chain seq x y z
N MET A 1 28.39 4.48 9.71
CA MET A 1 27.70 3.88 8.54
C MET A 1 28.73 3.28 7.60
N LEU A 2 28.46 2.13 6.97
CA LEU A 2 29.29 1.65 5.85
C LEU A 2 28.70 2.13 4.52
N HIS A 3 29.47 2.87 3.72
CA HIS A 3 29.02 3.45 2.45
C HIS A 3 29.65 2.72 1.25
N PHE A 4 28.79 2.17 0.39
CA PHE A 4 29.15 1.44 -0.82
C PHE A 4 28.71 2.26 -2.04
N THR A 5 29.66 2.89 -2.72
CA THR A 5 29.38 3.77 -3.86
C THR A 5 29.28 3.00 -5.17
N SER A 6 28.47 3.44 -6.14
CA SER A 6 28.45 2.89 -7.50
C SER A 6 29.86 2.72 -8.08
N ALA A 7 30.13 1.56 -8.70
CA ALA A 7 31.36 1.29 -9.44
C ALA A 7 31.30 1.89 -10.87
N ASN A 8 30.14 2.37 -11.31
CA ASN A 8 29.98 3.04 -12.60
C ASN A 8 30.31 4.53 -12.47
N SER A 9 31.30 4.99 -13.23
CA SER A 9 31.77 6.38 -13.20
C SER A 9 30.79 7.42 -13.74
N ALA A 10 29.76 6.99 -14.47
CA ALA A 10 28.74 7.87 -15.07
C ALA A 10 27.48 8.07 -14.20
N ALA A 11 27.37 7.38 -13.07
CA ALA A 11 26.24 7.55 -12.17
C ALA A 11 26.29 8.92 -11.48
N HIS A 12 25.13 9.55 -11.31
CA HIS A 12 25.00 10.74 -10.47
C HIS A 12 25.61 10.45 -9.10
N ARG A 13 26.44 11.35 -8.55
CA ARG A 13 27.04 11.16 -7.24
C ARG A 13 26.11 11.71 -6.16
N PRO A 14 26.00 11.03 -5.00
CA PRO A 14 25.21 11.58 -3.91
C PRO A 14 25.89 12.86 -3.41
N SER A 15 25.11 13.79 -2.89
CA SER A 15 25.61 15.02 -2.26
C SER A 15 26.60 14.66 -1.14
N PRO A 16 27.88 15.11 -1.21
CA PRO A 16 28.87 14.80 -0.18
C PRO A 16 28.45 15.25 1.22
N ARG A 17 27.72 16.38 1.30
CA ARG A 17 27.17 16.91 2.55
C ARG A 17 26.19 15.93 3.19
N ASP A 18 25.31 15.35 2.38
CA ASP A 18 24.29 14.46 2.89
C ASP A 18 24.90 13.10 3.26
N VAL A 19 25.91 12.62 2.52
CA VAL A 19 26.69 11.43 2.89
C VAL A 19 27.34 11.64 4.26
N ALA A 20 28.12 12.71 4.42
CA ALA A 20 28.79 13.02 5.69
C ALA A 20 27.78 13.13 6.84
N ARG A 21 26.63 13.76 6.59
CA ARG A 21 25.58 13.87 7.60
C ARG A 21 24.98 12.50 7.97
N LEU A 22 24.80 11.60 7.01
CA LEU A 22 24.35 10.24 7.30
C LEU A 22 25.41 9.43 8.05
N GLU A 23 26.70 9.61 7.75
CA GLU A 23 27.80 8.98 8.49
C GLU A 23 27.86 9.42 9.95
N GLU A 24 27.56 10.69 10.24
CA GLU A 24 27.44 11.21 11.60
C GLU A 24 26.23 10.64 12.35
N LEU A 25 25.12 10.43 11.66
CA LEU A 25 23.83 10.05 12.27
C LEU A 25 23.64 8.53 12.39
N LEU A 26 24.35 7.73 11.60
CA LEU A 26 24.12 6.28 11.48
C LEU A 26 25.36 5.48 11.85
N ASP A 27 25.15 4.43 12.65
CA ASP A 27 26.19 3.46 13.04
C ASP A 27 26.70 2.63 11.85
N ASP A 28 27.84 1.97 12.03
CA ASP A 28 28.42 1.02 11.06
C ASP A 28 27.58 -0.25 10.83
N ASP A 29 26.55 -0.46 11.65
CA ASP A 29 25.54 -1.51 11.45
C ASP A 29 24.56 -1.20 10.31
N VAL A 30 24.58 0.02 9.78
CA VAL A 30 23.83 0.42 8.60
C VAL A 30 24.75 0.45 7.38
N TRP A 31 24.41 -0.35 6.39
CA TRP A 31 25.09 -0.42 5.10
C TRP A 31 24.27 0.36 4.09
N ALA A 32 24.89 1.34 3.45
CA ALA A 32 24.25 2.21 2.48
C ALA A 32 24.89 2.02 1.11
N PHE A 33 24.11 1.56 0.14
CA PHE A 33 24.53 1.39 -1.25
C PHE A 33 23.94 2.55 -2.05
N SER A 34 24.77 3.40 -2.63
CA SER A 34 24.32 4.62 -3.32
C SER A 34 24.51 4.56 -4.83
N ASN A 35 23.52 5.06 -5.57
CA ASN A 35 23.45 5.10 -7.03
C ASN A 35 23.74 3.74 -7.66
N CYS A 36 23.13 2.71 -7.06
CA CYS A 36 23.33 1.34 -7.48
C CYS A 36 22.47 0.98 -8.68
N ARG A 37 23.02 0.13 -9.54
CA ARG A 37 22.33 -0.42 -10.69
C ARG A 37 21.92 -1.84 -10.37
N VAL A 38 20.64 -2.13 -10.47
CA VAL A 38 20.07 -3.45 -10.20
C VAL A 38 19.59 -4.06 -11.51
N ASP A 39 20.18 -5.20 -11.85
CA ASP A 39 19.83 -6.00 -13.01
C ASP A 39 19.07 -7.24 -12.54
N ALA A 40 17.86 -7.44 -13.08
CA ALA A 40 17.01 -8.57 -12.75
C ALA A 40 16.48 -9.19 -14.05
N PRO A 41 16.63 -10.52 -14.25
CA PRO A 41 16.16 -11.18 -15.46
C PRO A 41 14.67 -10.90 -15.76
N GLY A 42 14.38 -10.50 -16.99
CA GLY A 42 13.01 -10.21 -17.43
C GLY A 42 12.41 -8.90 -16.88
N ARG A 43 13.22 -8.03 -16.26
CA ARG A 43 12.78 -6.71 -15.76
C ARG A 43 13.63 -5.59 -16.37
N PRO A 44 13.08 -4.38 -16.52
CA PRO A 44 13.88 -3.20 -16.80
C PRO A 44 14.95 -3.02 -15.72
N VAL A 45 16.13 -2.58 -16.14
CA VAL A 45 17.20 -2.20 -15.21
C VAL A 45 16.68 -1.09 -14.29
N ALA A 46 16.89 -1.26 -12.99
CA ALA A 46 16.57 -0.24 -12.00
C ALA A 46 17.84 0.48 -11.57
N GLU A 47 17.78 1.80 -11.56
CA GLU A 47 18.79 2.66 -10.92
C GLU A 47 18.21 3.15 -9.62
N VAL A 48 18.89 2.88 -8.51
CA VAL A 48 18.44 3.17 -7.15
C VAL A 48 19.41 4.16 -6.52
N ASP A 49 18.90 5.31 -6.11
CA ASP A 49 19.74 6.34 -5.48
C ASP A 49 20.32 5.84 -4.16
N TRP A 50 19.50 5.19 -3.34
CA TRP A 50 19.93 4.59 -2.08
C TRP A 50 19.21 3.30 -1.75
N LEU A 51 19.99 2.30 -1.35
CA LEU A 51 19.52 1.11 -0.66
C LEU A 51 20.23 1.03 0.70
N PHE A 52 19.45 0.93 1.77
CA PHE A 52 19.96 0.73 3.12
C PHE A 52 19.65 -0.69 3.59
N TYR A 53 20.65 -1.34 4.19
CA TYR A 53 20.48 -2.56 4.97
C TYR A 53 20.93 -2.30 6.41
N ASN A 54 20.00 -2.42 7.35
CA ASN A 54 20.31 -2.36 8.78
C ASN A 54 20.51 -3.78 9.29
N VAL A 55 21.76 -4.14 9.59
CA VAL A 55 22.15 -5.48 10.04
C VAL A 55 21.52 -5.81 11.39
N ARG A 56 21.40 -4.81 12.27
CA ARG A 56 20.85 -4.98 13.62
C ARG A 56 19.37 -5.33 13.58
N ASN A 57 18.61 -4.74 12.66
CA ASN A 57 17.15 -4.95 12.54
C ASN A 57 16.76 -5.91 11.41
N GLY A 58 17.71 -6.31 10.56
CA GLY A 58 17.46 -7.11 9.36
C GLY A 58 16.50 -6.43 8.38
N THR A 59 16.53 -5.09 8.29
CA THR A 59 15.59 -4.31 7.46
C THR A 59 16.25 -3.74 6.22
N LEU A 60 15.54 -3.82 5.11
CA LEU A 60 15.91 -3.21 3.83
C LEU A 60 15.03 -2.01 3.53
N MET A 61 15.64 -0.94 3.03
CA MET A 61 14.94 0.27 2.63
C MET A 61 15.53 0.80 1.33
N VAL A 62 14.67 1.09 0.35
CA VAL A 62 15.02 1.81 -0.88
C VAL A 62 14.55 3.24 -0.73
N SER A 63 15.43 4.20 -1.01
CA SER A 63 15.10 5.62 -1.00
C SER A 63 15.53 6.29 -2.30
N GLU A 64 14.61 7.00 -2.92
CA GLU A 64 14.92 7.96 -3.99
C GLU A 64 15.29 9.31 -3.39
N TRP A 65 16.23 10.01 -4.00
CA TRP A 65 16.66 11.35 -3.61
C TRP A 65 16.29 12.35 -4.69
N LYS A 66 15.35 13.25 -4.38
CA LYS A 66 14.92 14.28 -5.32
C LYS A 66 15.21 15.68 -4.80
N GLY A 67 16.11 16.35 -5.50
CA GLY A 67 16.30 17.78 -5.38
C GLY A 67 15.40 18.55 -6.35
N PHE A 68 14.70 19.55 -5.84
CA PHE A 68 13.90 20.48 -6.65
C PHE A 68 14.43 21.92 -6.53
N PRO A 69 14.26 22.76 -7.57
CA PRO A 69 14.69 24.15 -7.51
C PRO A 69 13.83 25.00 -6.54
N GLN A 70 12.64 24.53 -6.19
CA GLN A 70 11.66 25.23 -5.35
C GLN A 70 11.08 24.26 -4.32
N ARG A 71 10.46 24.82 -3.27
CA ARG A 71 9.77 24.03 -2.23
C ARG A 71 8.67 23.17 -2.87
N VAL A 72 8.47 21.97 -2.32
CA VAL A 72 7.34 21.12 -2.66
C VAL A 72 6.09 21.66 -1.96
N ALA A 73 5.10 22.10 -2.72
CA ALA A 73 3.82 22.54 -2.19
C ALA A 73 2.90 21.36 -1.89
N LEU A 74 2.90 20.35 -2.75
CA LEU A 74 2.05 19.16 -2.65
C LEU A 74 2.84 17.89 -3.03
N ALA A 75 2.99 16.99 -2.07
CA ALA A 75 3.47 15.63 -2.31
C ALA A 75 2.27 14.66 -2.26
N THR A 76 2.12 13.84 -3.30
CA THR A 76 1.01 12.88 -3.43
C THR A 76 1.52 11.47 -3.66
N ASP A 77 0.62 10.50 -3.48
CA ASP A 77 0.84 9.10 -3.86
C ASP A 77 0.91 8.89 -5.39
N THR A 78 1.27 7.67 -5.80
CA THR A 78 1.32 7.24 -7.21
C THR A 78 0.03 7.56 -7.97
N GLY A 79 0.15 7.91 -9.25
CA GLY A 79 -0.94 8.29 -10.14
C GLY A 79 -1.25 9.79 -10.14
N THR A 80 -0.51 10.60 -9.38
CA THR A 80 -0.67 12.06 -9.34
C THR A 80 0.71 12.72 -9.25
N PRO A 81 0.99 13.78 -10.03
CA PRO A 81 2.26 14.48 -9.97
C PRO A 81 2.42 15.25 -8.66
N TRP A 82 3.66 15.47 -8.25
CA TRP A 82 3.97 16.43 -7.19
C TRP A 82 3.86 17.85 -7.73
N LEU A 83 3.50 18.80 -6.86
CA LEU A 83 3.49 20.21 -7.20
C LEU A 83 4.55 20.96 -6.40
N LEU A 84 5.33 21.78 -7.08
CA LEU A 84 6.17 22.78 -6.43
C LEU A 84 5.37 24.05 -6.14
N ASP A 85 5.94 24.91 -5.32
CA ASP A 85 5.50 26.30 -5.20
C ASP A 85 5.39 26.95 -6.59
N GLY A 86 4.39 27.81 -6.80
CA GLY A 86 4.13 28.37 -8.13
C GLY A 86 3.39 27.43 -9.09
N GLY A 87 3.05 26.21 -8.67
CA GLY A 87 2.14 25.32 -9.39
C GLY A 87 2.79 24.45 -10.47
N LEU A 88 4.12 24.41 -10.55
CA LEU A 88 4.83 23.51 -11.46
C LEU A 88 4.58 22.05 -11.07
N ALA A 89 4.04 21.26 -11.99
CA ALA A 89 3.81 19.84 -11.81
C ALA A 89 5.01 19.01 -12.26
N LEU A 90 5.44 18.06 -11.43
CA LEU A 90 6.60 17.19 -11.68
C LEU A 90 6.22 15.71 -11.59
N PRO A 91 6.95 14.83 -12.32
CA PRO A 91 6.80 13.38 -12.19
C PRO A 91 6.90 12.94 -10.73
N ASN A 92 6.07 11.97 -10.34
CA ASN A 92 6.01 11.52 -8.95
C ASN A 92 7.21 10.63 -8.60
N PRO A 93 8.08 11.03 -7.66
CA PRO A 93 9.23 10.23 -7.27
C PRO A 93 8.86 8.87 -6.66
N ILE A 94 7.69 8.76 -6.03
CA ILE A 94 7.18 7.50 -5.44
C ILE A 94 6.93 6.45 -6.52
N GLU A 95 6.50 6.85 -7.72
CA GLU A 95 6.32 5.93 -8.85
C GLU A 95 7.66 5.39 -9.36
N GLN A 96 8.70 6.21 -9.29
CA GLN A 96 10.06 5.78 -9.64
C GLN A 96 10.54 4.71 -8.65
N VAL A 97 10.43 4.97 -7.35
CA VAL A 97 10.76 3.99 -6.30
C VAL A 97 9.95 2.72 -6.46
N SER A 98 8.64 2.85 -6.69
CA SER A 98 7.75 1.70 -6.84
C SER A 98 8.17 0.77 -8.00
N ARG A 99 8.63 1.35 -9.12
CA ARG A 99 9.15 0.58 -10.26
C ARG A 99 10.50 -0.08 -9.94
N GLN A 100 11.39 0.61 -9.23
CA GLN A 100 12.68 0.06 -8.81
C GLN A 100 12.51 -1.13 -7.86
N LEU A 101 11.54 -1.07 -6.93
CA LEU A 101 11.31 -2.11 -5.92
C LEU A 101 11.08 -3.49 -6.52
N ASP A 102 10.39 -3.58 -7.65
CA ASP A 102 10.11 -4.87 -8.29
C ASP A 102 11.39 -5.52 -8.81
N ALA A 103 12.28 -4.75 -9.42
CA ALA A 103 13.61 -5.23 -9.85
C ALA A 103 14.46 -5.60 -8.63
N VAL A 104 14.48 -4.77 -7.59
CA VAL A 104 15.23 -5.06 -6.33
C VAL A 104 14.72 -6.34 -5.68
N ARG A 105 13.40 -6.51 -5.55
CA ARG A 105 12.82 -7.75 -5.00
C ARG A 105 13.18 -8.96 -5.85
N ALA A 106 13.06 -8.86 -7.17
CA ALA A 106 13.40 -9.96 -8.07
C ALA A 106 14.88 -10.36 -7.94
N ALA A 107 15.79 -9.38 -7.96
CA ALA A 107 17.23 -9.59 -7.79
C ALA A 107 17.57 -10.23 -6.44
N LEU A 108 17.02 -9.69 -5.34
CA LEU A 108 17.25 -10.24 -4.00
C LEU A 108 16.70 -11.66 -3.87
N ARG A 109 15.49 -11.93 -4.37
CA ARG A 109 14.86 -13.26 -4.31
C ARG A 109 15.61 -14.30 -5.15
N GLY A 110 16.11 -13.92 -6.32
CA GLY A 110 16.82 -14.83 -7.21
C GLY A 110 18.24 -15.13 -6.76
N SER A 111 18.96 -14.11 -6.29
CA SER A 111 20.43 -14.20 -6.12
C SER A 111 20.88 -14.19 -4.66
N ILE A 112 20.17 -13.49 -3.77
CA ILE A 112 20.64 -13.26 -2.39
C ILE A 112 19.96 -14.19 -1.39
N LEU A 113 18.63 -14.23 -1.40
CA LEU A 113 17.87 -15.00 -0.42
C LEU A 113 18.23 -16.50 -0.42
N PRO A 114 18.34 -17.19 -1.58
CA PRO A 114 18.64 -18.62 -1.57
C PRO A 114 20.01 -18.96 -0.98
N GLN A 115 20.98 -18.05 -1.11
CA GLN A 115 22.36 -18.28 -0.68
C GLN A 115 22.60 -17.85 0.76
N HIS A 116 22.09 -16.69 1.14
CA HIS A 116 22.38 -16.07 2.45
C HIS A 116 21.26 -16.25 3.47
N PHE A 117 20.04 -16.54 3.02
CA PHE A 117 18.86 -16.71 3.87
C PHE A 117 17.98 -17.90 3.40
N PRO A 118 18.52 -19.12 3.26
CA PRO A 118 17.84 -20.24 2.61
C PRO A 118 16.53 -20.65 3.29
N ALA A 119 16.39 -20.39 4.59
CA ALA A 119 15.18 -20.68 5.36
C ALA A 119 14.15 -19.52 5.38
N PHE A 120 14.41 -18.42 4.67
CA PHE A 120 13.52 -17.26 4.61
C PHE A 120 12.57 -17.41 3.42
N ASP A 121 11.26 -17.27 3.68
CA ASP A 121 10.25 -17.27 2.61
C ASP A 121 10.42 -16.03 1.71
N PRO A 122 10.78 -16.20 0.42
CA PRO A 122 10.98 -15.08 -0.50
C PRO A 122 9.76 -14.17 -0.64
N LEU A 123 8.54 -14.67 -0.44
CA LEU A 123 7.31 -13.89 -0.53
C LEU A 123 7.15 -12.92 0.65
N GLN A 124 7.79 -13.20 1.77
CA GLN A 124 7.78 -12.35 2.95
C GLN A 124 8.78 -11.20 2.89
N LEU A 125 9.60 -11.12 1.85
CA LEU A 125 10.54 -10.02 1.66
C LEU A 125 9.81 -8.67 1.67
N ARG A 126 10.06 -7.88 2.71
CA ARG A 126 9.57 -6.50 2.83
C ARG A 126 10.74 -5.54 2.65
N ILE A 127 10.54 -4.59 1.75
CA ILE A 127 11.47 -3.50 1.48
C ILE A 127 10.69 -2.22 1.75
N MET A 128 11.19 -1.41 2.68
CA MET A 128 10.64 -0.08 2.93
C MET A 128 10.95 0.81 1.73
N GLN A 129 10.02 1.69 1.40
CA GLN A 129 10.16 2.60 0.27
C GLN A 129 10.01 4.02 0.75
N SER A 130 10.92 4.88 0.30
CA SER A 130 10.90 6.28 0.65
C SER A 130 11.38 7.19 -0.45
N VAL A 131 11.06 8.46 -0.28
CA VAL A 131 11.66 9.57 -1.03
C VAL A 131 12.22 10.54 -0.02
N TYR A 132 13.48 10.92 -0.20
CA TYR A 132 14.07 12.05 0.49
C TYR A 132 14.10 13.24 -0.45
N SER A 133 13.60 14.39 0.02
CA SER A 133 13.65 15.64 -0.73
C SER A 133 13.78 16.80 0.26
N PRO A 134 14.91 17.53 0.30
CA PRO A 134 15.12 18.62 1.25
C PRO A 134 14.17 19.81 1.03
N GLN A 135 13.47 19.85 -0.10
CA GLN A 135 12.43 20.83 -0.42
C GLN A 135 11.06 20.48 0.15
N VAL A 136 10.92 19.33 0.84
CA VAL A 136 9.74 18.98 1.63
C VAL A 136 9.94 19.50 3.04
N ASP A 137 8.97 20.24 3.56
CA ASP A 137 9.03 20.82 4.91
C ASP A 137 7.66 20.71 5.62
N GLN A 138 7.53 21.37 6.77
CA GLN A 138 6.28 21.39 7.55
C GLN A 138 5.11 22.08 6.84
N ASN A 139 5.38 22.90 5.82
CA ASN A 139 4.38 23.59 5.01
C ASN A 139 3.99 22.78 3.76
N THR A 140 4.75 21.75 3.39
CA THR A 140 4.37 20.82 2.33
C THR A 140 3.09 20.10 2.70
N THR A 141 2.09 20.15 1.81
CA THR A 141 0.90 19.31 1.95
C THR A 141 1.25 17.90 1.49
N ILE A 142 1.15 16.92 2.38
CA ILE A 142 1.38 15.50 2.05
C ILE A 142 0.03 14.80 1.99
N GLU A 143 -0.47 14.53 0.78
CA GLU A 143 -1.74 13.84 0.59
C GLU A 143 -1.56 12.33 0.60
N ARG A 144 -2.18 11.69 1.60
CA ARG A 144 -2.35 10.24 1.82
C ARG A 144 -1.55 9.34 0.87
N ILE A 145 -0.27 9.23 1.16
CA ILE A 145 0.64 8.27 0.55
C ILE A 145 0.30 6.89 1.10
N ARG A 146 -0.26 6.01 0.26
CA ARG A 146 -0.52 4.61 0.64
C ARG A 146 0.77 3.80 0.60
N TRP A 147 1.67 4.18 -0.29
CA TRP A 147 2.86 3.42 -0.62
C TRP A 147 4.11 4.28 -0.36
N GLY A 148 4.77 4.00 0.77
CA GLY A 148 6.03 4.63 1.15
C GLY A 148 5.90 5.87 1.99
N LYS A 149 7.04 6.52 2.23
CA LYS A 149 7.15 7.71 3.08
C LYS A 149 8.03 8.76 2.43
N VAL A 150 7.71 10.03 2.68
CA VAL A 150 8.48 11.17 2.17
C VAL A 150 9.13 11.85 3.36
N TYR A 151 10.43 12.13 3.25
CA TYR A 151 11.23 12.78 4.29
C TYR A 151 11.81 14.07 3.75
N GLY A 152 11.59 15.15 4.49
CA GLY A 152 12.22 16.45 4.26
C GLY A 152 13.58 16.61 4.92
N ASP A 153 13.81 15.84 5.97
CA ASP A 153 14.94 16.02 6.89
C ASP A 153 15.76 14.73 7.03
N LEU A 154 17.09 14.86 6.97
CA LEU A 154 18.01 13.72 7.09
C LEU A 154 18.00 13.09 8.48
N PRO A 155 18.03 13.84 9.60
CA PRO A 155 17.81 13.29 10.93
C PRO A 155 16.55 12.42 11.04
N GLU A 156 15.41 12.88 10.51
CA GLU A 156 14.18 12.08 10.51
C GLU A 156 14.36 10.77 9.70
N LEU A 157 14.90 10.87 8.49
CA LEU A 157 15.19 9.70 7.64
C LEU A 157 16.13 8.72 8.35
N ALA A 158 17.23 9.21 8.92
CA ALA A 158 18.23 8.42 9.61
C ALA A 158 17.64 7.71 10.83
N ALA A 159 16.81 8.42 11.62
CA ALA A 159 16.10 7.82 12.75
C ALA A 159 15.20 6.66 12.30
N VAL A 160 14.52 6.77 11.15
CA VAL A 160 13.72 5.68 10.59
C VAL A 160 14.62 4.52 10.13
N ILE A 161 15.72 4.79 9.42
CA ILE A 161 16.66 3.75 8.95
C ILE A 161 17.24 2.98 10.15
N ALA A 162 17.58 3.67 11.22
CA ALA A 162 18.18 3.08 12.42
C ALA A 162 17.19 2.24 13.25
N ASN A 163 15.92 2.64 13.31
CA ASN A 163 14.97 2.09 14.29
C ASN A 163 13.82 1.26 13.71
N SER A 164 13.66 1.23 12.38
CA SER A 164 12.55 0.48 11.78
C SER A 164 12.76 -1.02 11.88
N ALA A 165 11.67 -1.75 12.12
CA ALA A 165 11.63 -3.20 12.13
C ALA A 165 10.66 -3.74 11.06
N SER A 166 11.12 -4.69 10.26
CA SER A 166 10.28 -5.45 9.34
C SER A 166 9.53 -6.53 10.12
N ARG A 167 8.33 -6.91 9.66
CA ARG A 167 7.60 -8.07 10.21
C ARG A 167 8.34 -9.38 10.00
N SER A 168 9.10 -9.49 8.91
CA SER A 168 9.94 -10.63 8.57
C SER A 168 11.34 -10.10 8.31
N PRO A 169 12.15 -9.88 9.36
CA PRO A 169 13.50 -9.32 9.25
C PRO A 169 14.52 -10.36 8.75
N LEU A 170 15.50 -9.90 7.96
CA LEU A 170 16.61 -10.67 7.42
C LEU A 170 17.84 -10.53 8.33
N PHE A 171 17.88 -11.33 9.38
CA PHE A 171 19.00 -11.32 10.32
C PHE A 171 20.13 -12.23 9.88
N LEU A 172 21.36 -11.80 10.14
CA LEU A 172 22.57 -12.55 9.83
C LEU A 172 23.02 -13.39 11.03
N PRO A 173 23.48 -14.63 10.79
CA PRO A 173 23.84 -15.56 11.87
C PRO A 173 25.17 -15.23 12.56
N ASP A 174 26.15 -14.70 11.82
CA ASP A 174 27.49 -14.41 12.34
C ASP A 174 28.28 -13.39 11.47
N ALA A 175 29.49 -13.05 11.92
CA ALA A 175 30.37 -12.09 11.25
C ALA A 175 30.90 -12.56 9.87
N GLY A 176 31.10 -13.85 9.67
CA GLY A 176 31.50 -14.41 8.37
C GLY A 176 30.38 -14.25 7.34
N ALA A 177 29.14 -14.50 7.76
CA ALA A 177 27.96 -14.30 6.94
C ALA A 177 27.75 -12.83 6.52
N ARG A 178 28.15 -11.87 7.37
CA ARG A 178 28.12 -10.43 7.06
C ARG A 178 29.04 -10.06 5.91
N LEU A 179 30.31 -10.48 5.97
CA LEU A 179 31.27 -10.19 4.90
C LEU A 179 30.81 -10.79 3.57
N ALA A 180 30.37 -12.06 3.59
CA ALA A 180 29.88 -12.75 2.41
C ALA A 180 28.66 -12.03 1.80
N LEU A 181 27.67 -11.63 2.61
CA LEU A 181 26.51 -10.89 2.14
C LEU A 181 26.90 -9.52 1.58
N ALA A 182 27.73 -8.76 2.28
CA ALA A 182 28.14 -7.43 1.81
C ALA A 182 28.81 -7.50 0.44
N THR A 183 29.71 -8.48 0.23
CA THR A 183 30.35 -8.73 -1.07
C THR A 183 29.33 -9.11 -2.14
N ALA A 184 28.38 -10.00 -1.83
CA ALA A 184 27.33 -10.41 -2.76
C ALA A 184 26.40 -9.25 -3.16
N LEU A 185 26.00 -8.42 -2.19
CA LEU A 185 25.21 -7.22 -2.44
C LEU A 185 26.00 -6.19 -3.26
N CYS A 186 27.29 -5.99 -2.97
CA CYS A 186 28.14 -5.11 -3.78
C CYS A 186 28.20 -5.54 -5.23
N ALA A 187 28.40 -6.83 -5.48
CA ALA A 187 28.41 -7.38 -6.83
C ALA A 187 27.04 -7.22 -7.52
N LEU A 188 25.95 -7.56 -6.81
CA LEU A 188 24.59 -7.46 -7.34
C LEU A 188 24.22 -6.02 -7.74
N PHE A 189 24.63 -5.06 -6.92
CA PHE A 189 24.29 -3.64 -7.06
C PHE A 189 25.34 -2.83 -7.82
N ARG A 190 26.40 -3.50 -8.29
CA ARG A 190 27.54 -2.90 -9.01
C ARG A 190 28.15 -1.72 -8.22
N THR A 191 28.37 -1.91 -6.93
CA THR A 191 29.02 -0.93 -6.06
C THR A 191 30.44 -1.37 -5.70
N THR A 192 31.28 -0.40 -5.44
CA THR A 192 32.64 -0.60 -4.93
C THR A 192 32.57 -1.04 -3.46
N PHE A 193 33.35 -2.07 -3.13
CA PHE A 193 33.54 -2.50 -1.76
C PHE A 193 34.63 -1.63 -1.11
N PRO A 194 34.33 -0.84 -0.07
CA PRO A 194 35.31 0.06 0.50
C PRO A 194 36.38 -0.73 1.30
N PRO A 195 37.66 -0.33 1.25
CA PRO A 195 38.75 -1.07 1.89
C PRO A 195 38.54 -1.31 3.39
N GLU A 196 37.98 -0.34 4.10
CA GLU A 196 37.71 -0.40 5.53
C GLU A 196 36.52 -1.30 5.91
N ALA A 197 35.65 -1.66 4.96
CA ALA A 197 34.50 -2.50 5.26
C ALA A 197 34.92 -3.90 5.70
N GLU A 198 36.00 -4.48 5.17
CA GLU A 198 36.40 -5.83 5.56
C GLU A 198 36.70 -5.92 7.07
N THR A 199 37.49 -4.99 7.58
CA THR A 199 37.84 -4.91 9.00
C THR A 199 36.61 -4.65 9.86
N LYS A 200 35.77 -3.68 9.46
CA LYS A 200 34.55 -3.33 10.21
C LYS A 200 33.51 -4.45 10.18
N LEU A 201 33.41 -5.19 9.08
CA LEU A 201 32.45 -6.28 8.91
C LEU A 201 32.81 -7.54 9.71
N ARG A 202 34.06 -7.67 10.16
CA ARG A 202 34.48 -8.74 11.09
C ARG A 202 34.12 -8.44 12.55
N VAL A 203 33.88 -7.17 12.91
CA VAL A 203 33.53 -6.77 14.27
C VAL A 203 32.03 -7.02 14.52
N PRO A 204 31.63 -7.79 15.54
CA PRO A 204 30.21 -8.03 15.82
C PRO A 204 29.45 -6.71 16.05
N PRO A 205 28.15 -6.65 15.66
CA PRO A 205 27.35 -5.43 15.76
C PRO A 205 27.21 -4.97 17.22
N LYS A 206 27.12 -3.65 17.42
CA LYS A 206 26.98 -3.10 18.78
C LYS A 206 25.58 -3.37 19.33
N GLY A 207 25.48 -3.83 20.58
CA GLY A 207 24.22 -3.86 21.32
C GLY A 207 23.28 -5.05 21.06
N GLY A 208 23.78 -6.19 20.60
CA GLY A 208 22.98 -7.41 20.47
C GLY A 208 23.73 -8.66 20.92
N ASP A 209 23.18 -9.37 21.91
CA ASP A 209 23.54 -10.76 22.12
C ASP A 209 23.07 -11.56 20.90
N THR A 210 24.01 -12.13 20.14
CA THR A 210 23.76 -12.85 18.89
C THR A 210 22.67 -13.92 19.08
N ASP A 211 22.58 -14.51 20.28
CA ASP A 211 21.56 -15.48 20.63
C ASP A 211 20.16 -14.88 20.76
N VAL A 212 20.04 -13.66 21.28
CA VAL A 212 18.77 -12.95 21.38
C VAL A 212 18.26 -12.62 19.98
N VAL A 213 19.10 -12.09 19.09
CA VAL A 213 18.71 -11.76 17.70
C VAL A 213 18.31 -13.03 16.93
N ARG A 214 19.08 -14.12 17.09
CA ARG A 214 18.74 -15.42 16.50
C ARG A 214 17.42 -15.97 17.03
N ARG A 215 17.14 -15.80 18.33
CA ARG A 215 15.88 -16.21 18.95
C ARG A 215 14.70 -15.36 18.46
N ILE A 216 14.86 -14.05 18.39
CA ILE A 216 13.84 -13.13 17.81
C ILE A 216 13.53 -13.54 16.37
N SER A 217 14.55 -13.83 15.56
CA SER A 217 14.39 -14.33 14.19
C SER A 217 13.56 -15.61 14.14
N ALA A 218 13.91 -16.58 15.00
CA ALA A 218 13.21 -17.86 15.06
C ALA A 218 11.74 -17.69 15.43
N ILE A 219 11.43 -16.82 16.40
CA ILE A 219 10.06 -16.50 16.81
C ILE A 219 9.27 -15.87 15.65
N HIS A 220 9.85 -14.90 14.94
CA HIS A 220 9.17 -14.30 13.78
C HIS A 220 8.87 -15.32 12.69
N ARG A 221 9.78 -16.27 12.42
CA ARG A 221 9.53 -17.38 11.49
C ARG A 221 8.41 -18.30 11.96
N GLN A 222 8.37 -18.64 13.25
CA GLN A 222 7.28 -19.44 13.83
C GLN A 222 5.93 -18.73 13.69
N ILE A 223 5.87 -17.44 14.00
CA ILE A 223 4.64 -16.64 13.83
C ILE A 223 4.22 -16.60 12.35
N ALA A 224 5.17 -16.43 11.43
CA ALA A 224 4.87 -16.42 10.00
C ALA A 224 4.35 -17.77 9.50
N ALA A 225 4.94 -18.89 9.95
CA ALA A 225 4.47 -20.24 9.65
C ALA A 225 3.05 -20.48 10.20
N LEU A 226 2.77 -20.05 11.43
CA LEU A 226 1.43 -20.12 12.02
C LEU A 226 0.41 -19.29 11.24
N HIS A 227 0.79 -18.11 10.74
CA HIS A 227 -0.09 -17.32 9.88
C HIS A 227 -0.36 -17.99 8.53
N ALA A 228 0.63 -18.69 7.96
CA ALA A 228 0.43 -19.46 6.73
C ALA A 228 -0.50 -20.66 6.97
N GLU A 229 -0.26 -21.42 8.03
CA GLU A 229 -1.13 -22.54 8.43
C GLU A 229 -2.57 -22.07 8.70
N LEU A 230 -2.73 -20.95 9.40
CA LEU A 230 -4.05 -20.35 9.62
C LEU A 230 -4.71 -19.94 8.31
N ALA A 231 -3.96 -19.37 7.35
CA ALA A 231 -4.49 -19.02 6.05
C ALA A 231 -4.95 -20.27 5.27
N ASP A 232 -4.17 -21.34 5.29
CA ASP A 232 -4.51 -22.61 4.64
C ASP A 232 -5.73 -23.27 5.29
N LEU A 233 -5.85 -23.23 6.62
CA LEU A 233 -7.02 -23.71 7.36
C LEU A 233 -8.27 -22.89 7.03
N VAL A 234 -8.17 -21.57 6.84
CA VAL A 234 -9.29 -20.73 6.40
C VAL A 234 -9.73 -21.10 4.98
N VAL A 235 -8.79 -21.31 4.06
CA VAL A 235 -9.11 -21.76 2.69
C VAL A 235 -9.74 -23.16 2.70
N THR A 236 -9.22 -24.08 3.50
CA THR A 236 -9.75 -25.44 3.64
C THR A 236 -11.15 -25.43 4.25
N ALA A 237 -11.38 -24.62 5.28
CA ALA A 237 -12.70 -24.44 5.88
C ALA A 237 -13.70 -23.82 4.88
N ALA A 238 -13.26 -22.90 4.02
CA ALA A 238 -14.08 -22.33 2.96
C ALA A 238 -14.36 -23.32 1.82
N GLY A 239 -13.44 -24.24 1.53
CA GLY A 239 -13.60 -25.31 0.54
C GLY A 239 -14.46 -26.48 1.01
N ALA A 240 -14.55 -26.72 2.33
CA ALA A 240 -15.33 -27.80 2.91
C ALA A 240 -16.86 -27.64 2.75
N ASP A 241 -17.34 -26.44 2.38
CA ASP A 241 -18.77 -26.16 2.12
C ASP A 241 -19.23 -26.47 0.68
N THR A 242 -18.42 -27.19 -0.12
CA THR A 242 -18.80 -27.62 -1.48
C THR A 242 -18.88 -29.14 -1.65
N ARG A 243 -19.86 -29.76 -0.97
CA ARG A 243 -20.58 -30.96 -1.43
C ARG A 243 -21.98 -30.46 -1.83
N THR A 244 -22.55 -30.62 -3.02
CA THR A 244 -22.38 -31.55 -4.13
C THR A 244 -23.23 -31.03 -5.30
N ALA A 245 -22.66 -30.91 -6.50
CA ALA A 245 -23.42 -31.06 -7.75
C ALA A 245 -22.49 -31.67 -8.81
N ARG A 246 -22.49 -33.00 -8.84
CA ARG A 246 -21.80 -33.84 -9.80
C ARG A 246 -22.44 -33.65 -11.18
N PRO A 247 -21.72 -33.26 -12.24
CA PRO A 247 -22.21 -33.41 -13.60
C PRO A 247 -22.13 -34.91 -13.97
N PRO A 248 -23.18 -35.51 -14.55
CA PRO A 248 -23.07 -36.87 -15.05
C PRO A 248 -22.22 -36.89 -16.32
N ALA A 249 -21.26 -37.82 -16.36
CA ALA A 249 -20.52 -38.19 -17.55
C ALA A 249 -21.15 -39.45 -18.16
N ALA A 250 -21.38 -39.45 -19.48
CA ALA A 250 -21.08 -40.53 -20.42
C ALA A 250 -21.90 -40.35 -21.72
N GLY A 251 -21.23 -40.48 -22.87
CA GLY A 251 -21.86 -40.48 -24.19
C GLY A 251 -20.82 -40.42 -25.31
N THR A 252 -20.12 -41.51 -25.52
CA THR A 252 -19.05 -41.74 -26.52
C THR A 252 -19.64 -41.99 -27.92
N ALA A 253 -19.18 -41.23 -28.93
CA ALA A 253 -18.84 -41.56 -30.35
C ALA A 253 -19.83 -42.41 -31.23
N PRO A 254 -19.92 -42.22 -32.60
CA PRO A 254 -18.76 -42.23 -33.51
C PRO A 254 -18.83 -41.37 -34.80
N GLN A 255 -17.78 -41.53 -35.60
CA GLN A 255 -17.23 -40.76 -36.73
C GLN A 255 -17.97 -40.86 -38.09
N ALA A 256 -17.44 -40.04 -39.02
CA ALA A 256 -17.39 -40.12 -40.50
C ALA A 256 -18.48 -39.36 -41.28
N ALA A 257 -18.29 -38.89 -42.51
CA ALA A 257 -17.22 -38.20 -43.25
C ALA A 257 -17.79 -37.94 -44.68
N VAL A 258 -17.40 -36.84 -45.33
CA VAL A 258 -17.30 -36.64 -46.80
C VAL A 258 -18.52 -36.08 -47.60
N LYS A 259 -18.17 -35.05 -48.43
CA LYS A 259 -18.67 -34.58 -49.75
C LYS A 259 -19.67 -33.40 -49.85
N ASP A 260 -19.12 -32.26 -50.29
CA ASP A 260 -19.72 -31.17 -51.09
C ASP A 260 -19.98 -31.60 -52.56
N PRO A 261 -20.64 -30.79 -53.44
CA PRO A 261 -21.85 -29.94 -53.33
C PRO A 261 -22.82 -30.23 -54.53
N PRO A 262 -23.96 -29.51 -54.83
CA PRO A 262 -24.00 -28.08 -55.23
C PRO A 262 -25.22 -27.24 -54.77
N VAL A 263 -24.93 -25.94 -54.54
CA VAL A 263 -25.70 -24.69 -54.74
C VAL A 263 -27.22 -24.74 -55.05
N LYS A 264 -28.03 -24.12 -54.17
CA LYS A 264 -28.93 -22.98 -54.52
C LYS A 264 -29.55 -22.29 -53.29
N VAL A 265 -29.61 -20.97 -53.41
CA VAL A 265 -29.95 -19.89 -52.47
C VAL A 265 -31.40 -19.92 -52.01
N VAL A 266 -31.67 -19.86 -50.69
CA VAL A 266 -32.90 -19.25 -50.09
C VAL A 266 -32.63 -18.76 -48.65
N THR A 267 -32.65 -17.42 -48.49
CA THR A 267 -32.94 -16.59 -47.29
C THR A 267 -32.82 -17.19 -45.88
N ALA A 268 -31.81 -16.74 -45.13
CA ALA A 268 -31.76 -16.89 -43.67
C ALA A 268 -32.61 -15.80 -42.98
N LYS A 269 -33.77 -16.22 -42.46
CA LYS A 269 -34.56 -15.49 -41.46
C LYS A 269 -33.93 -15.80 -40.09
N ALA A 270 -33.20 -14.84 -39.54
CA ALA A 270 -32.52 -14.99 -38.26
C ALA A 270 -33.53 -15.29 -37.13
N ALA A 271 -33.23 -16.34 -36.37
CA ALA A 271 -33.94 -16.80 -35.19
C ALA A 271 -33.74 -15.82 -34.00
N PRO A 272 -34.61 -15.86 -32.98
CA PRO A 272 -34.84 -14.77 -32.05
C PRO A 272 -33.64 -14.49 -31.13
N ALA A 273 -33.33 -13.21 -30.98
CA ALA A 273 -32.30 -12.72 -30.07
C ALA A 273 -32.60 -13.16 -28.62
N ALA A 274 -31.56 -13.68 -27.97
CA ALA A 274 -31.51 -13.90 -26.53
C ALA A 274 -31.96 -12.62 -25.77
N PRO A 275 -32.59 -12.76 -24.59
CA PRO A 275 -33.06 -11.60 -23.83
C PRO A 275 -31.87 -10.69 -23.51
N ALA A 276 -31.96 -9.45 -23.98
CA ALA A 276 -31.02 -8.40 -23.66
C ALA A 276 -30.91 -8.29 -22.14
N LYS A 277 -29.73 -8.60 -21.59
CA LYS A 277 -29.42 -8.28 -20.19
C LYS A 277 -29.60 -6.78 -20.03
N ALA A 278 -30.57 -6.37 -19.21
CA ALA A 278 -30.72 -4.99 -18.80
C ALA A 278 -29.36 -4.45 -18.30
N PRO A 279 -28.99 -3.20 -18.63
CA PRO A 279 -27.72 -2.64 -18.18
C PRO A 279 -27.69 -2.69 -16.65
N SER A 280 -26.72 -3.44 -16.09
CA SER A 280 -26.54 -3.48 -14.65
C SER A 280 -26.21 -2.07 -14.17
N LEU A 281 -27.07 -1.49 -13.33
CA LEU A 281 -26.82 -0.19 -12.72
C LEU A 281 -25.43 -0.20 -12.03
N SER A 282 -24.67 0.88 -12.18
CA SER A 282 -23.42 1.04 -11.44
C SER A 282 -23.69 1.19 -9.95
N GLU A 283 -22.70 0.89 -9.09
CA GLU A 283 -22.85 1.02 -7.64
C GLU A 283 -23.30 2.42 -7.22
N HIS A 284 -22.77 3.45 -7.90
CA HIS A 284 -23.16 4.84 -7.68
C HIS A 284 -24.63 5.07 -8.01
N GLN A 285 -25.14 4.52 -9.11
CA GLN A 285 -26.55 4.64 -9.49
C GLN A 285 -27.46 3.90 -8.51
N ARG A 286 -27.06 2.74 -8.01
CA ARG A 286 -27.80 1.98 -6.99
C ARG A 286 -27.84 2.71 -5.65
N MET A 287 -26.69 3.18 -5.18
CA MET A 287 -26.61 3.97 -3.95
C MET A 287 -27.44 5.25 -4.06
N ASN A 288 -27.41 5.91 -5.23
CA ASN A 288 -28.26 7.07 -5.52
C ASN A 288 -29.75 6.73 -5.51
N ALA A 289 -30.15 5.57 -6.00
CA ALA A 289 -31.55 5.12 -5.95
C ALA A 289 -32.04 4.90 -4.50
N HIS A 290 -31.22 4.27 -3.64
CA HIS A 290 -31.56 4.07 -2.23
C HIS A 290 -31.73 5.38 -1.47
N LEU A 291 -30.82 6.34 -1.70
CA LEU A 291 -30.84 7.64 -1.04
C LEU A 291 -31.97 8.55 -1.58
N THR A 292 -32.09 8.69 -2.90
CA THR A 292 -33.11 9.55 -3.51
C THR A 292 -34.52 9.09 -3.16
N ARG A 293 -34.79 7.77 -3.18
CA ARG A 293 -36.10 7.21 -2.81
C ARG A 293 -36.50 7.55 -1.39
N ARG A 294 -35.56 7.59 -0.44
CA ARG A 294 -35.85 7.87 0.99
C ARG A 294 -35.87 9.35 1.32
N PHE A 295 -35.34 10.20 0.44
CA PHE A 295 -35.36 11.65 0.58
C PHE A 295 -36.56 12.32 -0.11
N GLN A 296 -37.36 11.55 -0.87
CA GLN A 296 -38.65 12.02 -1.38
C GLN A 296 -39.56 12.44 -0.21
N GLY A 297 -39.88 13.73 -0.12
CA GLY A 297 -40.77 14.28 0.90
C GLY A 297 -40.10 14.67 2.24
N VAL A 298 -38.76 14.69 2.32
CA VAL A 298 -38.06 15.18 3.52
C VAL A 298 -38.06 16.72 3.54
N ASN A 299 -39.04 17.31 4.21
CA ASN A 299 -39.24 18.76 4.28
C ASN A 299 -38.38 19.39 5.39
N GLY A 300 -37.14 19.78 5.08
CA GLY A 300 -36.35 20.75 5.85
C GLY A 300 -36.05 20.45 7.33
N SER A 301 -36.49 19.31 7.88
CA SER A 301 -36.28 18.89 9.26
C SER A 301 -35.06 17.98 9.39
N ALA A 302 -34.13 18.35 10.27
CA ALA A 302 -32.90 17.57 10.51
C ALA A 302 -33.20 16.16 11.07
N ALA A 303 -34.27 16.00 11.85
CA ALA A 303 -34.71 14.70 12.36
C ALA A 303 -35.26 13.82 11.22
N ALA A 304 -36.02 14.41 10.29
CA ALA A 304 -36.52 13.71 9.12
C ALA A 304 -35.39 13.30 8.16
N ALA A 305 -34.41 14.19 7.95
CA ALA A 305 -33.21 13.90 7.16
C ALA A 305 -32.36 12.79 7.78
N THR A 306 -32.20 12.78 9.10
CA THR A 306 -31.48 11.71 9.81
C THR A 306 -32.18 10.36 9.65
N LYS A 307 -33.51 10.33 9.82
CA LYS A 307 -34.32 9.12 9.65
C LYS A 307 -34.30 8.61 8.20
N ALA A 308 -34.30 9.50 7.22
CA ALA A 308 -34.16 9.17 5.81
C ALA A 308 -32.80 8.54 5.50
N LEU A 309 -31.71 9.12 6.03
CA LEU A 309 -30.36 8.57 5.91
C LEU A 309 -30.25 7.20 6.57
N GLU A 310 -30.83 7.03 7.76
CA GLU A 310 -30.85 5.76 8.50
C GLU A 310 -31.54 4.66 7.70
N THR A 311 -32.70 4.98 7.15
CA THR A 311 -33.49 4.05 6.34
C THR A 311 -32.78 3.70 5.02
N ALA A 312 -32.15 4.69 4.38
CA ALA A 312 -31.37 4.47 3.16
C ALA A 312 -30.14 3.61 3.41
N TRP A 313 -29.42 3.85 4.51
CA TRP A 313 -28.24 3.07 4.88
C TRP A 313 -28.60 1.61 5.20
N ARG A 314 -29.68 1.37 5.94
CA ARG A 314 -30.17 -0.01 6.16
C ARG A 314 -30.62 -0.70 4.88
N SER A 315 -31.27 0.04 3.97
CA SER A 315 -31.67 -0.52 2.67
C SER A 315 -30.45 -0.88 1.81
N ALA A 316 -29.40 -0.05 1.84
CA ALA A 316 -28.14 -0.35 1.19
C ALA A 316 -27.47 -1.59 1.81
N LEU A 317 -27.43 -1.70 3.14
CA LEU A 317 -26.91 -2.87 3.86
C LEU A 317 -27.62 -4.18 3.50
N GLY A 318 -28.86 -4.14 3.03
CA GLY A 318 -29.59 -5.30 2.53
C GLY A 318 -29.43 -5.59 1.02
N ASP A 319 -28.78 -4.71 0.25
CA ASP A 319 -28.64 -4.85 -1.19
C ASP A 319 -27.35 -5.61 -1.54
N THR A 320 -27.48 -6.92 -1.81
CA THR A 320 -26.38 -7.82 -2.15
C THR A 320 -25.55 -7.38 -3.36
N GLN A 321 -26.09 -6.51 -4.22
CA GLN A 321 -25.37 -5.98 -5.39
C GLN A 321 -24.54 -4.73 -5.07
N LEU A 322 -24.62 -4.21 -3.84
CA LEU A 322 -23.75 -3.17 -3.27
C LEU A 322 -22.69 -3.74 -2.32
N HIS A 323 -22.74 -5.03 -2.03
CA HIS A 323 -21.70 -5.74 -1.29
C HIS A 323 -20.69 -6.32 -2.27
N GLU A 324 -19.60 -5.57 -2.52
CA GLU A 324 -18.37 -6.20 -3.02
C GLU A 324 -17.79 -7.12 -1.93
N GLU A 325 -16.71 -7.85 -2.24
CA GLU A 325 -15.98 -8.73 -1.30
C GLU A 325 -15.55 -8.05 0.03
N SER A 326 -15.61 -6.71 0.09
CA SER A 326 -15.19 -5.89 1.23
C SER A 326 -16.31 -5.13 1.96
N GLY A 327 -17.57 -5.29 1.54
CA GLY A 327 -18.74 -4.61 2.11
C GLY A 327 -19.03 -3.23 1.51
N ILE A 328 -19.94 -2.47 2.12
CA ILE A 328 -20.50 -1.23 1.53
C ILE A 328 -19.60 -0.02 1.78
N SER A 329 -19.27 0.70 0.71
CA SER A 329 -18.47 1.92 0.77
C SER A 329 -19.19 3.10 1.45
N VAL A 330 -18.70 3.50 2.63
CA VAL A 330 -19.14 4.74 3.31
C VAL A 330 -18.76 5.98 2.53
N SER A 331 -17.66 5.93 1.80
CA SER A 331 -17.25 7.03 0.92
C SER A 331 -18.28 7.24 -0.19
N LEU A 332 -18.82 6.15 -0.75
CA LEU A 332 -19.87 6.19 -1.78
C LEU A 332 -21.18 6.72 -1.20
N PHE A 333 -21.62 6.22 -0.04
CA PHE A 333 -22.81 6.72 0.64
C PHE A 333 -22.69 8.22 0.99
N GLY A 334 -21.52 8.65 1.46
CA GLY A 334 -21.23 10.05 1.74
C GLY A 334 -21.23 10.94 0.50
N ALA A 335 -20.66 10.47 -0.61
CA ALA A 335 -20.62 11.20 -1.88
C ALA A 335 -22.03 11.44 -2.44
N VAL A 336 -22.91 10.44 -2.34
CA VAL A 336 -24.29 10.52 -2.83
C VAL A 336 -25.21 11.27 -1.84
N GLY A 337 -25.01 11.09 -0.53
CA GLY A 337 -25.85 11.69 0.51
C GLY A 337 -25.58 13.18 0.74
N THR A 338 -24.33 13.64 0.53
CA THR A 338 -23.95 15.04 0.78
C THR A 338 -24.77 16.04 -0.05
N PRO A 339 -24.95 15.87 -1.38
CA PRO A 339 -25.80 16.74 -2.17
C PRO A 339 -27.24 16.87 -1.64
N LEU A 340 -27.84 15.79 -1.15
CA LEU A 340 -29.23 15.75 -0.67
C LEU A 340 -29.46 16.54 0.62
N VAL A 341 -28.45 16.62 1.48
CA VAL A 341 -28.55 17.37 2.75
C VAL A 341 -27.97 18.78 2.68
N LYS A 342 -27.08 19.06 1.71
CA LYS A 342 -26.36 20.33 1.61
C LYS A 342 -27.31 21.52 1.44
N GLN A 343 -28.39 21.34 0.67
CA GLN A 343 -29.34 22.40 0.35
C GLN A 343 -30.13 22.91 1.57
N HIS A 344 -30.50 22.03 2.51
CA HIS A 344 -31.35 22.39 3.66
C HIS A 344 -30.64 22.34 5.02
N HIS A 345 -29.53 21.61 5.14
CA HIS A 345 -28.88 21.31 6.43
C HIS A 345 -27.37 21.56 6.45
N GLY A 346 -26.78 21.94 5.32
CA GLY A 346 -25.36 22.30 5.21
C GLY A 346 -24.40 21.12 5.06
N SER A 347 -24.34 20.20 6.02
CA SER A 347 -23.40 19.06 5.96
C SER A 347 -23.92 17.80 6.65
N LEU A 348 -23.50 16.63 6.14
CA LEU A 348 -23.85 15.32 6.75
C LEU A 348 -23.45 15.22 8.23
N PRO A 349 -22.24 15.61 8.68
CA PRO A 349 -21.90 15.55 10.10
C PRO A 349 -22.80 16.41 10.99
N LYS A 350 -23.32 17.53 10.47
CA LYS A 350 -24.24 18.41 11.20
C LYS A 350 -25.63 17.77 11.37
N VAL A 351 -26.11 17.07 10.34
CA VAL A 351 -27.38 16.31 10.42
C VAL A 351 -27.25 15.11 11.35
N LEU A 352 -26.14 14.37 11.24
CA LEU A 352 -25.91 13.12 11.96
C LEU A 352 -25.40 13.31 13.40
N GLY A 353 -24.99 14.53 13.77
CA GLY A 353 -24.40 14.85 15.08
C GLY A 353 -23.03 14.22 15.34
N MET A 354 -22.42 13.56 14.35
CA MET A 354 -21.14 12.85 14.48
C MET A 354 -20.49 12.58 13.11
N PRO A 355 -19.21 12.14 13.07
CA PRO A 355 -18.56 11.76 11.83
C PRO A 355 -19.33 10.63 11.12
N LEU A 356 -19.55 10.77 9.81
CA LEU A 356 -20.32 9.85 8.97
C LEU A 356 -19.90 8.38 9.16
N ARG A 357 -18.59 8.12 9.21
CA ARG A 357 -18.05 6.78 9.43
C ARG A 357 -18.46 6.18 10.77
N LYS A 358 -18.38 6.97 11.85
CA LYS A 358 -18.80 6.53 13.19
C LYS A 358 -20.29 6.24 13.20
N TRP A 359 -21.08 7.08 12.52
CA TRP A 359 -22.51 6.89 12.38
C TRP A 359 -22.87 5.62 11.58
N CYS A 360 -22.27 5.40 10.41
CA CYS A 360 -22.53 4.22 9.57
C CYS A 360 -22.22 2.89 10.29
N VAL A 361 -21.13 2.85 11.07
CA VAL A 361 -20.77 1.68 11.90
C VAL A 361 -21.78 1.45 13.02
N LEU A 362 -22.29 2.50 13.65
CA LEU A 362 -23.31 2.38 14.70
C LEU A 362 -24.64 1.87 14.13
N GLN A 363 -25.03 2.32 12.93
CA GLN A 363 -26.25 1.89 12.27
C GLN A 363 -26.18 0.48 11.68
N ALA A 364 -24.97 -0.07 11.51
CA ALA A 364 -24.74 -1.44 11.04
C ALA A 364 -24.81 -2.51 12.14
N LYS A 365 -24.91 -2.11 13.43
CA LYS A 365 -25.12 -3.06 14.54
C LYS A 365 -26.61 -3.42 14.62
N PRO A 366 -26.99 -4.71 14.44
CA PRO A 366 -28.40 -5.10 14.59
C PRO A 366 -28.84 -4.97 16.07
N PRO A 367 -30.09 -4.53 16.36
CA PRO A 367 -30.58 -4.39 17.73
C PRO A 367 -30.90 -5.72 18.43
N ASP A 368 -31.21 -6.80 17.71
CA ASP A 368 -31.56 -8.09 18.31
C ASP A 368 -31.27 -9.25 17.34
N CYS A 369 -30.30 -10.10 17.69
CA CYS A 369 -30.21 -11.48 17.19
C CYS A 369 -29.49 -12.32 18.26
N THR A 370 -30.29 -13.09 18.98
CA THR A 370 -29.92 -14.02 20.04
C THR A 370 -29.04 -15.17 19.50
N ARG A 371 -28.10 -15.60 20.34
CA ARG A 371 -27.21 -16.76 20.15
C ARG A 371 -27.92 -17.99 19.57
N ARG A 372 -27.68 -18.30 18.30
CA ARG A 372 -27.49 -19.67 17.78
C ARG A 372 -26.78 -19.62 16.41
N THR A 373 -25.70 -20.41 16.32
CA THR A 373 -24.84 -20.69 15.14
C THR A 373 -24.13 -19.53 14.45
N PHE A 374 -22.92 -19.21 14.94
CA PHE A 374 -21.79 -18.69 14.16
C PHE A 374 -20.48 -19.09 14.88
N PRO A 375 -19.47 -19.70 14.23
CA PRO A 375 -18.16 -19.85 14.83
C PRO A 375 -17.39 -18.52 14.75
N ALA A 376 -16.61 -18.27 15.80
CA ALA A 376 -16.36 -16.98 16.39
C ALA A 376 -15.09 -16.25 15.90
N SER A 377 -15.24 -15.00 15.43
CA SER A 377 -14.53 -13.77 15.89
C SER A 377 -14.44 -12.68 14.82
N PRO A 378 -14.40 -11.38 15.21
CA PRO A 378 -15.31 -10.37 14.68
C PRO A 378 -14.68 -9.49 13.60
N ARG A 379 -15.02 -9.72 12.34
CA ARG A 379 -14.77 -8.73 11.29
C ARG A 379 -15.91 -7.72 11.29
N THR A 380 -15.64 -6.58 11.91
CA THR A 380 -16.47 -5.36 11.86
C THR A 380 -17.00 -5.10 10.44
N CYS A 381 -18.32 -4.92 10.33
CA CYS A 381 -19.01 -4.42 9.14
C CYS A 381 -18.21 -3.27 8.50
N GLY A 382 -17.65 -3.56 7.33
CA GLY A 382 -16.68 -2.72 6.63
C GLY A 382 -17.32 -1.42 6.14
N CYS A 383 -16.88 -0.31 6.71
CA CYS A 383 -17.17 1.05 6.29
C CYS A 383 -15.85 1.70 5.88
N ALA A 384 -15.43 1.52 4.63
CA ALA A 384 -14.14 2.00 4.13
C ALA A 384 -14.19 3.49 3.74
N GLU A 385 -13.30 4.32 4.33
CA GLU A 385 -13.23 5.76 4.08
C GLU A 385 -11.94 6.18 3.35
N ARG A 386 -12.12 6.84 2.18
CA ARG A 386 -11.17 7.71 1.48
C ARG A 386 -11.56 9.16 1.75
N ARG A 387 -10.64 10.01 2.21
CA ARG A 387 -10.82 11.48 2.24
C ARG A 387 -9.52 12.25 1.99
N ARG A 388 -9.68 13.30 1.16
CA ARG A 388 -8.89 14.53 1.00
C ARG A 388 -9.55 15.67 1.79
N ASP A 389 -8.74 16.67 2.09
CA ASP A 389 -8.99 17.86 2.91
C ASP A 389 -9.84 18.98 2.28
N ARG A 390 -10.40 19.85 3.15
CA ARG A 390 -10.26 21.32 3.04
C ARG A 390 -10.85 22.10 4.25
N ARG A 391 -10.09 23.14 4.65
CA ARG A 391 -10.36 24.29 5.56
C ARG A 391 -11.31 25.34 4.90
N PRO A 392 -11.93 26.32 5.61
CA PRO A 392 -11.24 27.53 6.13
C PRO A 392 -11.77 28.20 7.43
N GLY A 393 -10.84 28.86 8.15
CA GLY A 393 -10.95 30.23 8.70
C GLY A 393 -11.76 30.52 9.98
N ARG A 394 -11.11 31.13 10.99
CA ARG A 394 -11.59 32.37 11.66
C ARG A 394 -10.51 33.05 12.51
N GLN A 395 -10.48 34.39 12.40
CA GLN A 395 -9.62 35.39 13.03
C GLN A 395 -10.02 35.72 14.47
N ARG A 396 -9.08 36.24 15.29
CA ARG A 396 -9.22 37.48 16.11
C ARG A 396 -7.89 37.86 16.83
N PRO A 397 -7.72 39.05 17.47
CA PRO A 397 -6.78 40.07 17.00
C PRO A 397 -5.72 40.55 18.02
N GLU A 398 -4.79 41.37 17.52
CA GLU A 398 -4.01 42.47 18.13
C GLU A 398 -3.44 42.36 19.56
N ARG A 399 -2.11 42.54 19.66
CA ARG A 399 -1.48 43.51 20.58
C ARG A 399 -0.13 44.01 20.04
N ARG A 400 0.09 45.31 20.24
CA ARG A 400 1.18 46.18 19.74
C ARG A 400 2.50 46.02 20.51
N SER A 401 3.62 46.08 19.76
CA SER A 401 4.91 46.81 19.91
C SER A 401 5.69 46.77 21.26
N PRO A 402 7.01 47.12 21.35
CA PRO A 402 7.86 47.84 20.35
C PRO A 402 9.36 47.40 20.22
N THR A 403 10.02 47.94 19.17
CA THR A 403 11.46 48.31 18.94
C THR A 403 12.57 47.80 19.87
N ALA A 404 13.66 47.17 19.36
CA ALA A 404 14.96 47.73 18.88
C ALA A 404 16.11 47.11 19.72
N PRO A 405 17.42 47.20 19.36
CA PRO A 405 18.10 47.99 18.32
C PRO A 405 18.61 47.21 17.10
#